data_AF-A0A089JL53-F1
#
_entry.id   AF-A0A089JL53-F1
#
_cell.length_a   1.000
_cell.length_b   1.000
_cell.length_c   1.000
_cell.angle_alpha   90.00
_cell.angle_beta   90.00
_cell.angle_gamma   90.00
#
_symmetry.space_group_name_H-M   'P 1'
#
loop_
_entity.id
_entity.type
_entity.pdbx_description
1 polymer ?
#
loop_
_entity_poly.entity_id
_entity_poly.type
_entity_poly.pdbx_seq_one_letter_code
_entity_poly.pdbx_strand_id
1 'polypeptide(L)'
;MSPVAKLFKWGTCVYEAFLALPVLGGLFIIANGWVPLAVAFLLHAVAIVILQRERKPIVGNVLGIITSILAFIPLLGWIMHGITALVLLVEGISSSRQANRS
;
A
#
# COMPACT_ATOMS: atom_id res chain seq x y z
N MET A 1 13.75 -10.35 -4.51
CA MET A 1 13.50 -9.01 -3.94
C MET A 1 14.52 -8.80 -2.85
N SER A 2 15.19 -7.66 -2.84
CA SER A 2 16.07 -7.30 -1.72
C SER A 2 15.27 -7.21 -0.41
N PRO A 3 15.94 -7.30 0.76
CA PRO A 3 15.28 -7.09 2.05
C PRO A 3 14.53 -5.76 2.13
N VAL A 4 15.11 -4.70 1.55
CA VAL A 4 14.50 -3.36 1.53
C VAL A 4 13.24 -3.33 0.67
N ALA A 5 13.27 -3.92 -0.54
CA ALA A 5 12.08 -4.02 -1.38
C ALA A 5 10.96 -4.82 -0.71
N LYS A 6 11.29 -5.92 -0.03
CA LYS A 6 10.32 -6.70 0.75
C LYS A 6 9.72 -5.86 1.88
N LEU A 7 10.55 -5.11 2.61
CA LEU A 7 10.10 -4.26 3.71
C LEU A 7 9.10 -3.20 3.21
N PHE A 8 9.39 -2.51 2.12
CA PHE A 8 8.47 -1.52 1.55
C PHE A 8 7.20 -2.16 1.00
N LYS A 9 7.30 -3.28 0.28
CA LYS A 9 6.13 -3.98 -0.29
C LYS A 9 5.17 -4.48 0.80
N TRP A 10 5.70 -5.14 1.82
CA TRP A 10 4.90 -5.65 2.92
C TRP A 10 4.48 -4.56 3.90
N GLY A 11 5.34 -3.56 4.15
CA GLY A 11 5.03 -2.41 4.99
C GLY A 11 3.86 -1.60 4.44
N THR A 12 3.88 -1.28 3.14
CA THR A 12 2.74 -0.64 2.46
C THR A 12 1.48 -1.49 2.50
N CYS A 13 1.59 -2.81 2.31
CA CYS A 13 0.45 -3.74 2.45
C CYS A 13 -0.19 -3.70 3.85
N VAL A 14 0.62 -3.77 4.90
CA VAL A 14 0.15 -3.73 6.30
C VAL A 14 -0.47 -2.37 6.62
N TYR A 15 0.13 -1.29 6.14
CA TYR A 15 -0.38 0.06 6.33
C TYR A 15 -1.76 0.26 5.67
N GLU A 16 -1.91 -0.16 4.42
CA GLU A 16 -3.21 -0.15 3.72
C GLU A 16 -4.25 -1.01 4.44
N ALA A 17 -3.86 -2.20 4.91
CA ALA A 17 -4.76 -3.08 5.66
C ALA A 17 -5.23 -2.46 6.98
N PHE A 18 -4.36 -1.71 7.66
CA PHE A 18 -4.72 -0.96 8.86
C PHE A 18 -5.73 0.16 8.55
N LEU A 19 -5.51 0.94 7.48
CA LEU A 19 -6.45 1.98 7.06
C LEU A 19 -7.77 1.42 6.51
N ALA A 20 -7.76 0.17 6.04
CA ALA A 20 -8.95 -0.56 5.61
C ALA A 20 -9.76 -1.14 6.79
N LEU A 21 -9.31 -1.02 8.04
CA LEU A 21 -10.11 -1.47 9.19
C LEU A 21 -11.38 -0.61 9.31
N PRO A 22 -12.58 -1.24 9.38
CA PRO A 22 -13.83 -0.51 9.51
C PRO A 22 -13.82 0.39 10.74
N VAL A 23 -14.32 1.62 10.59
CA VAL A 23 -14.37 2.66 11.64
C VAL A 23 -12.99 3.15 12.09
N LEU A 24 -12.09 2.25 12.49
CA LEU A 24 -10.76 2.58 13.00
C LEU A 24 -9.89 3.33 11.98
N GLY A 25 -9.81 2.85 10.74
CA GLY A 25 -8.98 3.47 9.71
C GLY A 25 -9.48 4.87 9.34
N GLY A 26 -10.80 5.00 9.12
CA GLY A 26 -11.42 6.30 8.85
C GLY A 26 -11.27 7.29 10.01
N LEU A 27 -11.50 6.83 11.25
CA LEU A 27 -11.29 7.66 12.44
C LEU A 27 -9.83 8.10 12.58
N PHE A 28 -8.87 7.20 12.32
CA PHE A 28 -7.45 7.51 12.36
C PHE A 28 -7.07 8.59 11.33
N ILE A 29 -7.59 8.50 10.10
CA ILE A 29 -7.35 9.52 9.06
C ILE A 29 -7.90 10.88 9.49
N ILE A 30 -9.14 10.92 9.97
CA ILE A 30 -9.81 12.18 10.37
C ILE A 30 -9.13 12.79 11.60
N ALA A 31 -8.85 11.99 12.63
CA ALA A 31 -8.24 12.44 13.87
C ALA A 31 -6.83 13.02 13.67
N ASN A 32 -6.13 12.59 12.62
CA ASN A 32 -4.80 13.07 12.25
C ASN A 32 -4.82 14.07 11.08
N GLY A 33 -5.98 14.65 10.74
CA GLY A 33 -6.06 15.69 9.72
C GLY A 33 -5.56 15.26 8.34
N TRP A 34 -5.89 14.04 7.91
CA TRP A 34 -5.48 13.45 6.62
C TRP A 34 -3.96 13.25 6.42
N VAL A 35 -3.12 13.54 7.43
CA VAL A 35 -1.68 13.26 7.41
C VAL A 35 -1.36 11.79 7.09
N PRO A 36 -2.12 10.79 7.60
CA PRO A 36 -1.90 9.38 7.23
C PRO A 36 -1.92 9.13 5.71
N LEU A 37 -2.77 9.85 4.95
CA LEU A 37 -2.81 9.70 3.49
C LEU A 37 -1.52 10.21 2.83
N ALA A 38 -0.97 11.33 3.32
CA ALA A 38 0.30 11.85 2.83
C ALA A 38 1.47 10.90 3.12
N VAL A 39 1.47 10.27 4.30
CA VAL A 39 2.43 9.22 4.65
C VAL A 39 2.27 8.01 3.73
N ALA A 40 1.04 7.55 3.49
CA ALA A 40 0.75 6.45 2.56
C ALA A 40 1.31 6.74 1.17
N PHE A 41 1.01 7.93 0.65
CA PHE A 41 1.46 8.39 -0.66
C PHE A 41 2.99 8.33 -0.78
N LEU A 42 3.71 8.85 0.21
CA LEU A 42 5.17 8.85 0.20
C LEU A 42 5.75 7.43 0.30
N LEU A 43 5.18 6.58 1.15
CA LEU A 43 5.60 5.18 1.27
C LEU A 43 5.43 4.43 -0.06
N HIS A 44 4.32 4.63 -0.76
CA HIS A 44 4.10 4.03 -2.09
C HIS A 44 5.04 4.59 -3.15
N ALA A 45 5.29 5.90 -3.17
CA ALA A 45 6.22 6.51 -4.10
C ALA A 45 7.64 5.93 -3.95
N VAL A 46 8.12 5.80 -2.71
CA VAL A 46 9.42 5.19 -2.43
C VAL A 46 9.43 3.70 -2.80
N ALA A 47 8.36 2.97 -2.47
CA ALA A 47 8.22 1.57 -2.84
C ALA A 47 8.30 1.36 -4.36
N ILE A 48 7.63 2.20 -5.16
CA ILE A 48 7.68 2.17 -6.62
C ILE A 48 9.11 2.34 -7.13
N VAL A 49 9.83 3.37 -6.64
CA VAL A 49 11.23 3.63 -7.06
C VAL A 49 12.12 2.42 -6.79
N ILE A 50 11.99 1.78 -5.62
CA ILE A 50 12.79 0.62 -5.25
C ILE A 50 12.41 -0.61 -6.08
N LEU A 51 11.12 -0.92 -6.19
CA LEU A 51 10.63 -2.10 -6.91
C LEU A 51 10.88 -2.02 -8.42
N GLN A 52 10.80 -0.83 -9.00
CA GLN A 52 11.07 -0.61 -10.42
C GLN A 52 12.55 -0.88 -10.76
N ARG A 53 13.49 -0.48 -9.88
CA ARG A 53 14.93 -0.81 -10.03
C ARG A 53 15.18 -2.31 -10.02
N GLU A 54 14.39 -3.08 -9.26
CA GLU A 54 14.47 -4.54 -9.19
C GLU A 54 13.59 -5.27 -10.23
N ARG A 55 12.93 -4.53 -11.14
CA ARG A 55 11.97 -5.05 -12.13
C ARG A 55 10.88 -5.93 -11.47
N LYS A 56 10.35 -5.47 -10.35
CA LYS A 56 9.30 -6.15 -9.59
C LYS A 56 7.93 -5.52 -9.84
N PRO A 57 6.84 -6.26 -9.59
CA PRO A 57 5.49 -5.75 -9.75
C PRO A 57 5.23 -4.52 -8.86
N ILE A 58 4.67 -3.46 -9.44
CA ILE A 58 4.38 -2.18 -8.78
C ILE A 58 2.89 -1.80 -8.79
N VAL A 59 2.01 -2.68 -9.28
CA VAL A 59 0.60 -2.35 -9.56
C VAL A 59 -0.12 -1.96 -8.29
N GLY A 60 0.05 -2.72 -7.20
CA GLY A 60 -0.56 -2.40 -5.91
C GLY A 60 -0.05 -1.09 -5.31
N ASN A 61 1.21 -0.74 -5.56
CA ASN A 61 1.78 0.52 -5.06
C ASN A 61 1.28 1.73 -5.86
N VAL A 62 1.12 1.59 -7.18
CA VAL A 62 0.48 2.62 -8.01
C VAL A 62 -0.97 2.81 -7.59
N LEU A 63 -1.70 1.72 -7.33
CA LEU A 63 -3.06 1.79 -6.81
C LEU A 63 -3.10 2.52 -5.45
N GLY A 64 -2.12 2.29 -4.58
CA GLY A 64 -1.97 2.99 -3.31
C GLY A 64 -1.75 4.50 -3.44
N ILE A 65 -1.01 4.96 -4.46
CA ILE A 65 -0.93 6.39 -4.78
C ILE A 65 -2.31 6.95 -5.15
N ILE A 66 -3.05 6.25 -6.02
CA ILE A 66 -4.40 6.65 -6.44
C ILE A 66 -5.34 6.69 -5.23
N THR A 67 -5.32 5.64 -4.40
CA THR A 67 -6.07 5.55 -3.15
C THR A 67 -5.79 6.73 -2.23
N SER A 68 -4.52 7.11 -2.05
CA SER A 68 -4.13 8.25 -1.21
C SER A 68 -4.74 9.58 -1.70
N ILE A 69 -4.95 9.74 -3.00
CA ILE A 69 -5.58 10.93 -3.60
C ILE A 69 -7.11 10.86 -3.49
N LEU A 70 -7.72 9.68 -3.62
CA LEU A 70 -9.18 9.51 -3.56
C LEU A 70 -9.73 9.43 -2.13
N ALA A 71 -8.89 9.05 -1.16
CA ALA A 71 -9.29 8.80 0.22
C ALA A 71 -9.62 10.06 1.05
N PHE A 72 -9.64 11.25 0.43
CA PHE A 72 -10.25 12.43 1.06
C PHE A 72 -11.75 12.23 1.34
N ILE A 73 -12.43 11.43 0.54
CA ILE A 73 -13.82 11.01 0.77
C ILE A 73 -13.80 9.76 1.64
N PRO A 74 -14.22 9.79 2.93
CA PRO A 74 -13.93 8.72 3.88
C PRO A 74 -14.43 7.33 3.47
N LEU A 75 -15.66 7.22 3.00
CA LEU A 75 -16.24 5.93 2.60
C LEU A 75 -15.57 5.37 1.34
N LEU A 76 -15.29 6.23 0.35
CA LEU A 76 -14.57 5.84 -0.86
C LEU A 76 -13.13 5.42 -0.53
N GLY A 77 -12.45 6.19 0.32
CA GLY A 77 -11.10 5.89 0.80
C GLY A 77 -11.03 4.54 1.49
N TRP A 78 -11.97 4.25 2.40
CA TRP A 78 -12.02 2.97 3.09
C TRP A 78 -12.13 1.78 2.12
N ILE A 79 -13.00 1.86 1.11
CA ILE A 79 -13.13 0.82 0.08
C ILE A 79 -11.82 0.70 -0.72
N MET A 80 -11.26 1.82 -1.17
CA MET A 80 -10.03 1.86 -1.96
C MET A 80 -8.81 1.32 -1.20
N HIS A 81 -8.69 1.61 0.10
CA HIS A 81 -7.65 1.03 0.97
C HIS A 81 -7.79 -0.49 1.06
N GLY A 82 -9.01 -1.01 1.19
CA GLY A 82 -9.27 -2.45 1.18
C GLY A 82 -8.87 -3.13 -0.14
N ILE A 83 -9.25 -2.56 -1.29
CA ILE A 83 -8.87 -3.05 -2.61
C ILE A 83 -7.34 -3.03 -2.76
N THR A 84 -6.70 -1.92 -2.36
CA THR A 84 -5.25 -1.74 -2.45
C THR A 84 -4.49 -2.73 -1.59
N ALA A 85 -4.91 -2.94 -0.35
CA ALA A 85 -4.34 -3.93 0.55
C ALA A 85 -4.40 -5.35 -0.06
N LEU A 86 -5.54 -5.72 -0.65
CA LEU A 86 -5.71 -7.02 -1.28
C LEU A 86 -4.78 -7.20 -2.50
N VAL A 87 -4.68 -6.18 -3.37
CA VAL A 87 -3.79 -6.22 -4.53
C VAL A 87 -2.33 -6.34 -4.11
N LEU A 88 -1.90 -5.55 -3.12
CA LEU A 88 -0.55 -5.61 -2.56
C LEU A 88 -0.24 -6.97 -1.94
N LEU A 89 -1.19 -7.56 -1.22
CA LEU A 89 -1.04 -8.88 -0.62
C LEU A 89 -0.81 -9.95 -1.69
N VAL A 90 -1.64 -9.95 -2.74
CA VAL A 90 -1.51 -10.91 -3.86
C VAL A 90 -0.17 -10.73 -4.59
N GLU A 91 0.23 -9.49 -4.88
CA GLU A 91 1.54 -9.19 -5.49
C GLU A 91 2.70 -9.63 -4.58
N GLY A 92 2.61 -9.38 -3.28
CA GLY A 92 3.62 -9.70 -2.28
C GLY A 92 3.84 -11.21 -2.14
N ILE A 93 2.75 -11.98 -2.07
CA ILE A 93 2.80 -13.45 -2.03
C ILE A 93 3.37 -14.00 -3.35
N SER A 94 2.90 -13.51 -4.50
CA SER A 94 3.33 -13.99 -5.82
C SER A 94 4.82 -13.74 -6.04
N SER A 95 5.31 -12.56 -5.67
CA SER A 95 6.73 -12.20 -5.77
C SER A 95 7.62 -13.01 -4.82
N SER A 96 7.09 -13.41 -3.66
CA SER A 96 7.82 -14.24 -2.70
C SER A 96 7.96 -15.68 -3.19
N ARG A 97 6.93 -16.24 -3.83
CA ARG A 97 6.97 -17.58 -4.45
C ARG A 97 7.97 -17.65 -5.60
N GLN A 98 8.06 -16.61 -6.43
CA GLN A 98 9.00 -16.59 -7.55
C GLN A 98 10.47 -16.61 -7.10
N ALA A 99 10.80 -15.99 -5.96
CA ALA A 99 12.14 -16.02 -5.38
C ALA A 99 12.55 -17.41 -4.86
N ASN A 100 11.61 -18.31 -4.59
CA ASN A 100 11.86 -19.66 -4.10
C ASN A 100 11.99 -20.70 -5.23
N ARG A 101 11.82 -20.28 -6.49
CA ARG A 101 11.88 -21.12 -7.70
C ARG A 101 13.11 -20.84 -8.59
N SER A 102 13.94 -19.88 -8.18
CA SER A 102 15.19 -19.46 -8.85
C SER A 102 16.38 -19.79 -7.98
#